data_AF-M5S778-F1
#
_entry.id   AF-M5S778-F1
#
_cell.length_a   1.000
_cell.length_b   1.000
_cell.length_c   1.000
_cell.angle_alpha   90.00
_cell.angle_beta   90.00
_cell.angle_gamma   90.00
#
_symmetry.space_group_name_H-M   'P 1'
#
loop_
_entity.id
_entity.type
_entity.pdbx_description
1 polymer ?
#
loop_
_entity_poly.entity_id
_entity_poly.type
_entity_poly.pdbx_seq_one_letter_code
_entity_poly.pdbx_strand_id
1 'polypeptide(L)'
;MLMYPTMSSRCHVCPDGTDHTIRTRRGFTLVELLVVIAIIGVMVGLLLPAVQSAREAARRMSCSNNMKQIGLALHNYHSAFKSFPASGRPENYTANGWARKSSWFIAILPQLEQSAIYDGIDFSASSFDNVNAGWAAPVVHWEEMNQARVPGFWCPSSVLAKTNLYPTNDATQALGAPENLEVQIPDYAGNSGCNFTGGTIDDHPTAVWDWGGVHADNGFFGMKLRFGTPWPGTETRFASLLDGTSHTIAVGEQGGVHGGFNDHRAGSALGGMWSCGTATAASSKNNYVVTRYPINYSGDDWPSWGGLRWNGGWEKNGMETAFNNTAFRSQHIGGAQFVMADGSVQFITDSIQFEIYTALMDRADRSAMEGLE
;
A
#
# COMPACT_ATOMS: atom_id res chain seq x y z
N MET A 1 -37.74 -55.21 -22.80
CA MET A 1 -38.88 -56.06 -22.40
C MET A 1 -40.06 -55.13 -22.13
N LEU A 2 -41.23 -55.48 -22.66
CA LEU A 2 -42.53 -54.74 -22.69
C LEU A 2 -42.64 -53.72 -23.84
N MET A 3 -43.15 -54.10 -25.01
CA MET A 3 -44.56 -54.33 -25.44
C MET A 3 -45.37 -53.04 -25.65
N TYR A 4 -45.79 -52.86 -26.90
CA TYR A 4 -46.74 -51.87 -27.44
C TYR A 4 -48.12 -51.91 -26.75
N PRO A 5 -48.92 -50.83 -26.89
CA PRO A 5 -50.16 -50.91 -27.69
C PRO A 5 -50.30 -49.71 -28.65
N THR A 6 -50.55 -49.89 -29.96
CA THR A 6 -51.85 -49.92 -30.68
C THR A 6 -52.66 -48.62 -30.74
N MET A 7 -53.27 -48.42 -31.93
CA MET A 7 -54.38 -47.51 -32.31
C MET A 7 -53.99 -46.14 -32.84
N SER A 8 -54.69 -45.53 -33.80
CA SER A 8 -55.72 -45.95 -34.76
C SER A 8 -55.87 -44.77 -35.72
N SER A 9 -56.02 -45.08 -36.99
CA SER A 9 -56.39 -44.21 -38.11
C SER A 9 -57.59 -43.31 -37.79
N ARG A 10 -57.41 -41.99 -37.92
CA ARG A 10 -58.43 -41.06 -38.45
C ARG A 10 -57.78 -39.91 -39.21
N CYS A 11 -57.92 -39.94 -40.54
CA CYS A 11 -57.88 -38.72 -41.35
C CYS A 11 -58.99 -37.79 -40.86
N HIS A 12 -58.63 -36.59 -40.43
CA HIS A 12 -59.56 -35.48 -40.30
C HIS A 12 -59.08 -34.37 -41.23
N VAL A 13 -59.78 -34.24 -42.36
CA VAL A 13 -59.67 -33.10 -43.26
C VAL A 13 -60.53 -31.99 -42.66
N CYS A 14 -59.90 -30.93 -42.17
CA CYS A 14 -60.56 -29.65 -41.95
C CYS A 14 -60.21 -28.74 -43.14
N PRO A 15 -61.22 -28.19 -43.85
CA PRO A 15 -61.03 -27.16 -44.84
C PRO A 15 -61.14 -25.81 -44.14
N ASP A 16 -60.03 -25.14 -43.90
CA ASP A 16 -60.06 -23.70 -43.66
C ASP A 16 -58.96 -23.02 -44.45
N GLY A 17 -59.40 -22.34 -45.52
CA GLY A 17 -58.58 -21.65 -46.49
C GLY A 17 -58.05 -20.34 -45.92
N THR A 18 -57.06 -20.43 -45.04
CA THR A 18 -56.18 -19.31 -44.74
C THR A 18 -54.88 -19.50 -45.51
N ASP A 19 -54.64 -18.59 -46.45
CA ASP A 19 -53.42 -18.53 -47.27
C ASP A 19 -52.23 -18.21 -46.36
N HIS A 20 -51.64 -19.25 -45.76
CA HIS A 20 -50.32 -19.16 -45.15
C HIS A 20 -49.32 -18.94 -46.27
N THR A 21 -49.09 -17.68 -46.64
CA THR A 21 -47.91 -17.30 -47.42
C THR A 21 -46.70 -17.91 -46.73
N ILE A 22 -46.14 -18.97 -47.34
CA ILE A 22 -44.94 -19.64 -46.84
C ILE A 22 -43.84 -18.60 -46.96
N ARG A 23 -43.60 -17.89 -45.87
CA ARG A 23 -42.49 -16.97 -45.73
C ARG A 23 -41.25 -17.85 -45.77
N THR A 24 -40.67 -18.00 -46.96
CA THR A 24 -39.44 -18.74 -47.21
C THR A 24 -38.36 -18.16 -46.30
N ARG A 25 -38.12 -18.82 -45.16
CA ARG A 25 -37.01 -18.49 -44.30
C ARG A 25 -35.76 -18.83 -45.09
N ARG A 26 -35.06 -17.79 -45.57
CA ARG A 26 -33.73 -17.97 -46.17
C ARG A 26 -32.85 -18.66 -45.13
N GLY A 27 -32.47 -19.90 -45.40
CA GLY A 27 -31.54 -20.65 -44.56
C GLY A 27 -30.16 -20.04 -44.66
N PHE A 28 -29.50 -19.85 -43.52
CA PHE A 28 -28.13 -19.36 -43.46
C PHE A 28 -27.19 -20.42 -44.05
N THR A 29 -26.32 -20.05 -44.98
CA THR A 29 -25.32 -20.98 -45.52
C THR A 29 -24.16 -21.12 -44.51
N LEU A 30 -23.53 -22.29 -44.50
CA LEU A 30 -22.37 -22.55 -43.62
C LEU A 30 -21.24 -21.53 -43.87
N VAL A 31 -21.06 -21.09 -45.12
CA VAL A 31 -20.05 -20.09 -45.50
C VAL A 31 -20.38 -18.72 -44.92
N GLU A 32 -21.63 -18.26 -44.98
CA GLU A 32 -22.03 -16.97 -44.38
C GLU A 32 -21.77 -16.97 -42.87
N LEU A 33 -22.04 -18.10 -42.19
CA LEU A 33 -21.76 -18.21 -40.74
C LEU A 33 -20.26 -18.14 -40.47
N LEU A 34 -19.46 -18.84 -41.27
CA LEU A 34 -18.01 -18.89 -41.13
C LEU A 34 -17.35 -17.53 -41.35
N VAL A 35 -17.83 -16.74 -42.31
CA VAL A 35 -17.32 -15.38 -42.56
C VAL A 35 -17.68 -14.45 -41.40
N VAL A 36 -18.91 -14.52 -40.88
CA VAL A 36 -19.33 -13.67 -39.76
C VAL A 36 -18.52 -13.96 -38.50
N ILE A 37 -18.34 -15.24 -38.16
CA ILE A 37 -17.49 -15.59 -37.00
C ILE A 37 -16.02 -15.21 -37.23
N ALA A 38 -15.51 -15.28 -38.47
CA ALA A 38 -14.15 -14.84 -38.78
C ALA A 38 -13.99 -13.33 -38.57
N ILE A 39 -14.94 -12.51 -39.03
CA ILE A 39 -14.91 -11.06 -38.83
C ILE A 39 -15.03 -10.70 -37.34
N ILE A 40 -15.97 -11.33 -36.61
CA ILE A 40 -16.10 -11.13 -35.15
C ILE A 40 -14.81 -11.57 -34.45
N GLY A 41 -14.23 -12.70 -34.83
CA GLY A 41 -12.96 -13.20 -34.27
C GLY A 41 -11.81 -12.21 -34.47
N VAL A 42 -11.69 -11.62 -35.67
CA VAL A 42 -10.68 -10.59 -35.95
C VAL A 42 -10.95 -9.31 -35.15
N MET A 43 -12.19 -8.83 -35.10
CA MET A 43 -12.55 -7.63 -34.33
C MET A 43 -12.27 -7.82 -32.83
N VAL A 44 -12.71 -8.94 -32.24
CA VAL A 44 -12.47 -9.26 -30.83
C VAL A 44 -10.98 -9.45 -30.56
N GLY A 45 -10.25 -10.11 -31.47
CA GLY A 45 -8.81 -10.32 -31.36
C GLY A 45 -8.01 -9.02 -31.32
N LEU A 46 -8.45 -8.00 -32.07
CA LEU A 46 -7.82 -6.67 -32.05
C LEU A 46 -8.28 -5.80 -30.87
N LEU A 47 -9.53 -5.94 -30.43
CA LEU A 47 -10.10 -5.12 -29.35
C LEU A 47 -9.70 -5.58 -27.95
N LEU A 48 -9.50 -6.88 -27.71
CA LEU A 48 -9.21 -7.40 -26.37
C LEU A 48 -7.90 -6.84 -25.79
N PRO A 49 -6.75 -6.86 -26.51
CA PRO A 49 -5.51 -6.26 -26.00
C PRO A 49 -5.64 -4.75 -25.76
N ALA A 50 -6.36 -4.05 -26.65
CA ALA A 50 -6.57 -2.61 -26.55
C ALA A 50 -7.46 -2.21 -25.35
N VAL A 51 -8.50 -2.99 -25.04
CA VAL A 51 -9.35 -2.75 -23.87
C VAL A 51 -8.56 -2.96 -22.57
N GLN A 52 -7.67 -3.95 -22.52
CA GLN A 52 -6.85 -4.21 -21.33
C GLN A 52 -5.82 -3.10 -21.09
N SER A 53 -5.14 -2.63 -22.14
CA SER A 53 -4.20 -1.52 -22.02
C SER A 53 -4.90 -0.22 -21.59
N ALA A 54 -6.07 0.06 -22.16
CA ALA A 54 -6.89 1.21 -21.76
C ALA A 54 -7.35 1.13 -20.30
N ARG A 55 -7.76 -0.05 -19.82
CA ARG A 55 -8.13 -0.28 -18.42
C ARG A 55 -6.96 -0.05 -17.48
N GLU A 56 -5.77 -0.54 -17.81
CA GLU A 56 -4.60 -0.34 -16.95
C GLU A 56 -4.14 1.12 -16.93
N ALA A 57 -4.18 1.81 -18.08
CA ALA A 57 -3.94 3.25 -18.12
C ALA A 57 -4.91 4.02 -17.22
N ALA A 58 -6.20 3.65 -17.23
CA ALA A 58 -7.20 4.24 -16.34
C ALA A 58 -6.91 3.97 -14.86
N ARG A 59 -6.54 2.73 -14.49
CA ARG A 59 -6.16 2.40 -13.11
C ARG A 59 -4.93 3.18 -12.64
N ARG A 60 -3.93 3.35 -13.51
CA ARG A 60 -2.73 4.15 -13.24
C ARG A 60 -3.05 5.63 -13.04
N MET A 61 -3.95 6.19 -13.85
CA MET A 61 -4.43 7.57 -13.66
C MET A 61 -5.16 7.73 -12.32
N SER A 62 -6.05 6.79 -11.98
CA SER A 62 -6.74 6.81 -10.69
C SER A 62 -5.79 6.69 -9.51
N CYS A 63 -4.76 5.84 -9.61
CA CYS A 63 -3.75 5.73 -8.57
C CYS A 63 -2.93 7.01 -8.39
N SER A 64 -2.51 7.63 -9.50
CA SER A 64 -1.84 8.93 -9.48
C SER A 64 -2.72 10.03 -8.84
N ASN A 65 -4.03 10.02 -9.11
CA ASN A 65 -4.96 10.95 -8.48
C ASN A 65 -5.12 10.72 -6.97
N ASN A 66 -5.18 9.47 -6.51
CA ASN A 66 -5.18 9.14 -5.07
C ASN A 66 -3.91 9.67 -4.39
N MET A 67 -2.75 9.42 -5.01
CA MET A 67 -1.46 9.94 -4.54
C MET A 67 -1.42 11.48 -4.54
N LYS A 68 -2.01 12.13 -5.54
CA LYS A 68 -2.14 13.59 -5.57
C LYS A 68 -2.98 14.12 -4.40
N GLN A 69 -4.08 13.45 -4.06
CA GLN A 69 -4.89 13.81 -2.90
C GLN A 69 -4.10 13.67 -1.58
N ILE A 70 -3.28 12.62 -1.45
CA ILE A 70 -2.37 12.45 -0.30
C ILE A 70 -1.36 13.61 -0.24
N GLY A 71 -0.74 13.97 -1.36
CA GLY A 71 0.18 15.11 -1.44
C GLY A 71 -0.46 16.43 -1.03
N LEU A 72 -1.67 16.71 -1.52
CA LEU A 72 -2.45 17.89 -1.12
C LEU A 72 -2.81 17.86 0.37
N ALA A 73 -3.17 16.69 0.89
CA ALA A 73 -3.47 16.52 2.31
C ALA A 73 -2.25 16.81 3.20
N LEU A 74 -1.06 16.39 2.78
CA LEU A 74 0.20 16.70 3.47
C LEU A 74 0.51 18.21 3.47
N HIS A 75 0.26 18.90 2.36
CA HIS A 75 0.45 20.36 2.25
C HIS A 75 -0.55 21.13 3.11
N ASN A 76 -1.81 20.68 3.15
CA ASN A 76 -2.85 21.23 4.01
C ASN A 76 -2.53 21.00 5.49
N TYR A 77 -2.03 19.80 5.84
CA TYR A 77 -1.55 19.50 7.18
C TYR A 77 -0.39 20.44 7.56
N HIS A 78 0.62 20.58 6.71
CA HIS A 78 1.73 21.52 6.97
C HIS A 78 1.24 22.97 7.10
N SER A 79 0.25 23.38 6.31
CA SER A 79 -0.32 24.73 6.40
C SER A 79 -0.97 25.00 7.76
N ALA A 80 -1.67 23.99 8.32
CA ALA A 80 -2.32 24.06 9.62
C ALA A 80 -1.35 23.92 10.81
N PHE A 81 -0.45 22.93 10.77
CA PHE A 81 0.41 22.54 11.90
C PHE A 81 1.85 23.06 11.83
N LYS A 82 2.24 23.70 10.71
CA LYS A 82 3.60 24.24 10.44
C LYS A 82 4.73 23.20 10.44
N SER A 83 4.36 21.92 10.39
CA SER A 83 5.27 20.78 10.21
C SER A 83 4.54 19.68 9.44
N PHE A 84 5.30 18.77 8.83
CA PHE A 84 4.76 17.51 8.34
C PHE A 84 4.51 16.54 9.49
N PRO A 85 3.65 15.52 9.31
CA PRO A 85 3.46 14.50 10.34
C PRO A 85 4.74 13.66 10.48
N ALA A 86 4.90 12.98 11.62
CA ALA A 86 6.00 12.05 11.83
C ALA A 86 5.61 10.65 11.35
N SER A 87 6.57 9.89 10.78
CA SER A 87 6.40 8.48 10.40
C SER A 87 6.41 7.58 11.64
N GLY A 88 7.32 7.84 12.57
CA GLY A 88 7.45 7.12 13.84
C GLY A 88 7.25 8.04 15.03
N ARG A 89 6.45 7.59 16.01
CA ARG A 89 6.27 8.25 17.31
C ARG A 89 6.57 7.26 18.43
N PRO A 90 7.21 7.70 19.53
CA PRO A 90 7.54 6.82 20.64
C PRO A 90 6.25 6.32 21.31
N GLU A 91 6.29 5.07 21.75
CA GLU A 91 5.24 4.52 22.61
C GLU A 91 5.26 5.25 23.96
N ASN A 92 4.08 5.61 24.49
CA ASN A 92 3.97 6.22 25.81
C ASN A 92 3.73 5.16 26.88
N TYR A 93 4.33 5.34 28.04
CA TYR A 93 4.01 4.52 29.22
C TYR A 93 2.71 5.02 29.85
N THR A 94 1.73 4.14 30.00
CA THR A 94 0.49 4.42 30.74
C THR A 94 0.37 3.47 31.93
N ALA A 95 -0.53 3.77 32.88
CA ALA A 95 -0.82 2.87 33.99
C ALA A 95 -1.27 1.47 33.54
N ASN A 96 -1.79 1.36 32.30
CA ASN A 96 -2.37 0.15 31.74
C ASN A 96 -1.51 -0.48 30.64
N GLY A 97 -0.27 -0.02 30.42
CA GLY A 97 0.65 -0.60 29.45
C GLY A 97 1.28 0.38 28.48
N TRP A 98 2.01 -0.16 27.51
CA TRP A 98 2.62 0.60 26.40
C TRP A 98 1.51 1.07 25.44
N ALA A 99 1.29 2.37 25.37
CA ALA A 99 0.35 3.01 24.46
C ALA A 99 1.03 3.35 23.14
N ARG A 100 0.55 2.71 22.07
CA ARG A 100 1.06 2.92 20.71
C ARG A 100 0.42 4.12 20.08
N LYS A 101 1.06 4.65 19.05
CA LYS A 101 0.64 5.92 18.45
C LYS A 101 0.17 5.71 17.02
N SER A 102 -0.58 6.69 16.55
CA SER A 102 -1.21 6.67 15.24
C SER A 102 -0.21 7.04 14.15
N SER A 103 -0.33 6.40 12.99
CA SER A 103 0.48 6.71 11.82
C SER A 103 0.21 8.11 11.26
N TRP A 104 1.05 8.53 10.32
CA TRP A 104 0.85 9.74 9.55
C TRP A 104 -0.44 9.70 8.70
N PHE A 105 -0.97 8.52 8.34
CA PHE A 105 -2.26 8.41 7.65
C PHE A 105 -3.40 8.95 8.49
N ILE A 106 -3.39 8.64 9.79
CA ILE A 106 -4.40 9.14 10.73
C ILE A 106 -4.28 10.66 10.89
N ALA A 107 -3.05 11.18 10.91
CA ALA A 107 -2.79 12.60 11.06
C ALA A 107 -3.38 13.45 9.91
N ILE A 108 -3.47 12.91 8.70
CA ILE A 108 -3.97 13.62 7.50
C ILE A 108 -5.46 13.38 7.21
N LEU A 109 -6.17 12.58 8.01
CA LEU A 109 -7.59 12.29 7.79
C LEU A 109 -8.48 13.53 7.67
N PRO A 110 -8.33 14.60 8.48
CA PRO A 110 -9.15 15.80 8.34
C PRO A 110 -8.99 16.46 6.96
N GLN A 111 -7.80 16.37 6.37
CA GLN A 111 -7.51 16.93 5.05
C GLN A 111 -7.99 16.04 3.89
N LEU A 112 -8.51 14.85 4.19
CA LEU A 112 -9.11 13.89 3.25
C LEU A 112 -10.62 13.73 3.47
N GLU A 113 -11.27 14.74 4.07
CA GLU A 113 -12.71 14.74 4.38
C GLU A 113 -13.14 13.61 5.34
N GLN A 114 -12.21 13.09 6.16
CA GLN A 114 -12.46 12.06 7.17
C GLN A 114 -12.43 12.65 8.59
N SER A 115 -12.98 13.85 8.80
CA SER A 115 -12.97 14.53 10.10
C SER A 115 -13.76 13.78 11.17
N ALA A 116 -14.88 13.16 10.82
CA ALA A 116 -15.70 12.40 11.77
C ALA A 116 -14.94 11.24 12.43
N ILE A 117 -14.08 10.55 11.65
CA ILE A 117 -13.21 9.50 12.19
C ILE A 117 -12.13 10.13 13.07
N TYR A 118 -11.53 11.23 12.63
CA TYR A 118 -10.46 11.90 13.37
C TYR A 118 -10.92 12.44 14.73
N ASP A 119 -12.10 13.04 14.80
CA ASP A 119 -12.64 13.66 16.01
C ASP A 119 -13.03 12.62 17.09
N GLY A 120 -13.26 11.36 16.70
CA GLY A 120 -13.49 10.24 17.62
C GLY A 120 -12.22 9.67 18.27
N ILE A 121 -11.03 10.11 17.85
CA ILE A 121 -9.76 9.52 18.29
C ILE A 121 -9.23 10.22 19.55
N ASP A 122 -8.90 9.42 20.56
CA ASP A 122 -8.09 9.88 21.70
C ASP A 122 -6.59 9.62 21.44
N PHE A 123 -5.88 10.65 21.00
CA PHE A 123 -4.43 10.58 20.75
C PHE A 123 -3.58 10.39 22.03
N SER A 124 -4.16 10.58 23.22
CA SER A 124 -3.48 10.32 24.48
C SER A 124 -3.38 8.81 24.77
N ALA A 125 -4.39 8.05 24.36
CA ALA A 125 -4.49 6.60 24.52
C ALA A 125 -3.67 5.81 23.48
N SER A 126 -3.82 4.47 23.51
CA SER A 126 -3.20 3.59 22.51
C SER A 126 -3.99 3.62 21.21
N SER A 127 -3.29 3.83 20.09
CA SER A 127 -3.92 3.93 18.78
C SER A 127 -4.32 2.59 18.16
N PHE A 128 -3.66 1.50 18.56
CA PHE A 128 -3.92 0.15 18.08
C PHE A 128 -3.42 -0.90 19.07
N ASP A 129 -3.90 -2.13 18.90
CA ASP A 129 -3.60 -3.24 19.80
C ASP A 129 -2.31 -3.96 19.40
N ASN A 130 -1.61 -4.52 20.37
CA ASN A 130 -0.54 -5.48 20.15
C ASN A 130 -0.67 -6.59 21.18
N VAL A 131 -1.48 -7.57 20.85
CA VAL A 131 -1.71 -8.76 21.68
C VAL A 131 -0.44 -9.56 21.97
N ASN A 132 0.60 -9.39 21.14
CA ASN A 132 1.86 -10.11 21.29
C ASN A 132 2.83 -9.41 22.26
N ALA A 133 2.50 -8.21 22.73
CA ALA A 133 3.26 -7.50 23.75
C ALA A 133 2.69 -7.84 25.13
N GLY A 134 3.52 -8.39 26.02
CA GLY A 134 3.09 -8.82 27.36
C GLY A 134 2.51 -7.73 28.28
N TRP A 135 2.50 -6.46 27.88
CA TRP A 135 1.87 -5.36 28.61
C TRP A 135 1.45 -4.21 27.68
N ALA A 136 0.38 -4.40 26.91
CA ALA A 136 -0.15 -3.40 25.96
C ALA A 136 -1.32 -2.60 26.57
N ALA A 137 -1.33 -1.28 26.33
CA ALA A 137 -2.46 -0.44 26.71
C ALA A 137 -3.68 -0.71 25.80
N PRO A 138 -4.92 -0.59 26.32
CA PRO A 138 -6.12 -0.85 25.53
C PRO A 138 -6.33 0.20 24.44
N VAL A 139 -7.00 -0.22 23.36
CA VAL A 139 -7.46 0.67 22.29
C VAL A 139 -8.83 1.23 22.66
N VAL A 140 -8.89 2.52 22.96
CA VAL A 140 -10.15 3.16 23.40
C VAL A 140 -11.09 3.46 22.23
N HIS A 141 -10.54 3.91 21.10
CA HIS A 141 -11.25 4.23 19.85
C HIS A 141 -11.29 3.02 18.89
N TRP A 142 -11.57 1.84 19.44
CA TRP A 142 -11.60 0.60 18.65
C TRP A 142 -12.74 0.61 17.61
N GLU A 143 -13.83 1.34 17.86
CA GLU A 143 -14.95 1.49 16.92
C GLU A 143 -14.51 2.22 15.65
N GLU A 144 -13.83 3.36 15.79
CA GLU A 144 -13.27 4.14 14.70
C GLU A 144 -12.27 3.30 13.91
N MET A 145 -11.42 2.55 14.60
CA MET A 145 -10.44 1.65 13.99
C MET A 145 -11.11 0.56 13.14
N ASN A 146 -12.22 -0.02 13.63
CA ASN A 146 -12.97 -1.06 12.94
C ASN A 146 -13.74 -0.53 11.72
N GLN A 147 -14.24 0.71 11.78
CA GLN A 147 -15.11 1.29 10.75
C GLN A 147 -14.36 2.11 9.69
N ALA A 148 -13.19 2.65 10.01
CA ALA A 148 -12.50 3.55 9.11
C ALA A 148 -12.08 2.85 7.81
N ARG A 149 -12.62 3.34 6.69
CA ARG A 149 -12.28 2.91 5.33
C ARG A 149 -12.09 4.15 4.46
N VAL A 150 -10.86 4.41 4.07
CA VAL A 150 -10.45 5.55 3.24
C VAL A 150 -10.07 5.03 1.85
N PRO A 151 -10.97 5.10 0.85
CA PRO A 151 -10.71 4.54 -0.48
C PRO A 151 -9.47 5.13 -1.17
N GLY A 152 -9.14 6.39 -0.86
CA GLY A 152 -7.96 7.08 -1.38
C GLY A 152 -6.62 6.47 -0.95
N PHE A 153 -6.60 5.54 0.01
CA PHE A 153 -5.38 4.82 0.39
C PHE A 153 -5.19 3.47 -0.32
N TRP A 154 -6.09 3.10 -1.25
CA TRP A 154 -5.95 1.89 -2.06
C TRP A 154 -5.62 2.21 -3.50
N CYS A 155 -4.65 1.47 -4.03
CA CYS A 155 -4.33 1.51 -5.46
C CYS A 155 -5.33 0.63 -6.22
N PRO A 156 -6.02 1.13 -7.26
CA PRO A 156 -6.95 0.32 -8.06
C PRO A 156 -6.32 -0.88 -8.77
N SER A 157 -4.99 -0.86 -8.99
CA SER A 157 -4.24 -1.99 -9.54
C SER A 157 -3.73 -2.96 -8.48
N SER A 158 -3.77 -2.62 -7.19
CA SER A 158 -3.38 -3.53 -6.10
C SER A 158 -4.27 -4.76 -6.09
N VAL A 159 -3.65 -5.93 -6.02
CA VAL A 159 -4.34 -7.23 -5.89
C VAL A 159 -4.35 -7.73 -4.44
N LEU A 160 -3.76 -6.97 -3.53
CA LEU A 160 -3.62 -7.35 -2.13
C LEU A 160 -4.92 -7.13 -1.35
N ALA A 161 -5.03 -7.80 -0.20
CA ALA A 161 -6.17 -7.63 0.69
C ALA A 161 -6.28 -6.16 1.15
N LYS A 162 -7.50 -5.62 1.11
CA LYS A 162 -7.77 -4.23 1.52
C LYS A 162 -7.80 -4.05 3.03
N THR A 163 -8.18 -5.10 3.74
CA THR A 163 -8.33 -5.16 5.19
C THR A 163 -7.72 -6.45 5.72
N ASN A 164 -7.32 -6.44 6.99
CA ASN A 164 -6.95 -7.64 7.74
C ASN A 164 -7.66 -7.63 9.09
N LEU A 165 -7.88 -8.83 9.63
CA LEU A 165 -8.35 -9.02 10.99
C LEU A 165 -7.16 -9.05 11.94
N TYR A 166 -7.18 -8.19 12.95
CA TYR A 166 -6.20 -8.19 14.03
C TYR A 166 -6.86 -8.52 15.36
N PRO A 167 -6.26 -9.42 16.16
CA PRO A 167 -6.80 -9.78 17.46
C PRO A 167 -6.72 -8.59 18.44
N THR A 168 -7.65 -8.54 19.37
CA THR A 168 -7.68 -7.58 20.50
C THR A 168 -7.22 -8.25 21.79
N ASN A 169 -6.59 -7.47 22.66
CA ASN A 169 -6.19 -7.91 23.99
C ASN A 169 -7.36 -7.84 24.98
N ASP A 170 -7.24 -8.53 26.11
CA ASP A 170 -8.27 -8.58 27.16
C ASP A 170 -8.70 -7.20 27.65
N ALA A 171 -7.78 -6.22 27.73
CA ALA A 171 -8.09 -4.87 28.16
C ALA A 171 -8.92 -4.10 27.13
N THR A 172 -8.67 -4.29 25.84
CA THR A 172 -9.48 -3.74 24.74
C THR A 172 -10.85 -4.43 24.69
N GLN A 173 -10.90 -5.74 24.89
CA GLN A 173 -12.18 -6.49 24.96
C GLN A 173 -13.03 -6.07 26.17
N ALA A 174 -12.40 -5.73 27.31
CA ALA A 174 -13.10 -5.19 28.46
C ALA A 174 -13.79 -3.83 28.20
N LEU A 175 -13.39 -3.12 27.13
CA LEU A 175 -14.06 -1.90 26.64
C LEU A 175 -15.21 -2.19 25.66
N GLY A 176 -15.56 -3.46 25.44
CA GLY A 176 -16.64 -3.87 24.53
C GLY A 176 -16.20 -4.21 23.11
N ALA A 177 -14.89 -4.20 22.82
CA ALA A 177 -14.38 -4.55 21.51
C ALA A 177 -14.57 -6.06 21.20
N PRO A 178 -14.79 -6.43 19.93
CA PRO A 178 -14.79 -7.84 19.51
C PRO A 178 -13.38 -8.46 19.65
N GLU A 179 -13.31 -9.80 19.62
CA GLU A 179 -12.05 -10.56 19.65
C GLU A 179 -11.09 -10.18 18.50
N ASN A 180 -11.63 -9.78 17.34
CA ASN A 180 -10.86 -9.34 16.19
C ASN A 180 -11.44 -8.04 15.61
N LEU A 181 -10.58 -7.07 15.34
CA LEU A 181 -10.92 -5.83 14.64
C LEU A 181 -10.55 -5.95 13.17
N GLU A 182 -11.44 -5.50 12.28
CA GLU A 182 -11.16 -5.40 10.86
C GLU A 182 -10.54 -4.04 10.55
N VAL A 183 -9.29 -4.06 10.11
CA VAL A 183 -8.47 -2.85 9.94
C VAL A 183 -8.03 -2.70 8.50
N GLN A 184 -8.11 -1.49 7.98
CA GLN A 184 -7.64 -1.15 6.64
C GLN A 184 -6.10 -1.25 6.54
N ILE A 185 -5.64 -1.87 5.44
CA ILE A 185 -4.23 -1.89 5.04
C ILE A 185 -4.04 -0.95 3.85
N PRO A 186 -3.18 0.08 3.96
CA PRO A 186 -2.95 1.04 2.88
C PRO A 186 -1.96 0.48 1.84
N ASP A 187 -2.13 0.87 0.58
CA ASP A 187 -1.24 0.52 -0.54
C ASP A 187 -0.13 1.54 -0.77
N TYR A 188 0.06 2.48 0.16
CA TYR A 188 1.06 3.53 0.09
C TYR A 188 1.89 3.54 1.37
N ALA A 189 3.12 4.02 1.29
CA ALA A 189 4.00 4.16 2.45
C ALA A 189 4.76 5.49 2.40
N GLY A 190 5.06 6.03 3.58
CA GLY A 190 5.84 7.25 3.70
C GLY A 190 7.34 7.00 3.56
N ASN A 191 8.06 7.96 3.00
CA ASN A 191 9.51 8.01 3.05
C ASN A 191 9.97 8.46 4.45
N SER A 192 10.55 7.54 5.24
CA SER A 192 11.22 7.90 6.49
C SER A 192 12.73 8.14 6.31
N GLY A 193 13.30 7.71 5.19
CA GLY A 193 14.69 7.98 4.85
C GLY A 193 15.35 6.87 4.05
N CYS A 194 16.67 6.92 4.02
CA CYS A 194 17.53 5.95 3.37
C CYS A 194 18.53 5.37 4.36
N ASN A 195 18.85 4.08 4.24
CA ASN A 195 19.98 3.48 4.96
C ASN A 195 21.32 4.07 4.48
N PHE A 196 21.36 4.56 3.25
CA PHE A 196 22.56 5.07 2.60
C PHE A 196 22.57 6.59 2.60
N THR A 197 23.78 7.16 2.52
CA THR A 197 23.93 8.59 2.24
C THR A 197 23.41 8.88 0.84
N GLY A 198 22.56 9.90 0.69
CA GLY A 198 21.95 10.22 -0.59
C GLY A 198 22.98 10.41 -1.71
N GLY A 199 22.78 9.70 -2.83
CA GLY A 199 23.72 9.67 -3.95
C GLY A 199 24.80 8.61 -3.84
N THR A 200 24.83 7.80 -2.77
CA THR A 200 25.83 6.76 -2.55
C THR A 200 25.19 5.43 -2.08
N ILE A 201 26.06 4.44 -1.87
CA ILE A 201 25.76 3.15 -1.24
C ILE A 201 26.47 2.99 0.12
N ASP A 202 27.03 4.07 0.66
CA ASP A 202 27.67 4.07 1.98
C ASP A 202 26.63 4.34 3.06
N ASP A 203 26.75 3.70 4.22
CA ASP A 203 25.80 3.83 5.31
C ASP A 203 25.65 5.31 5.76
N HIS A 204 24.41 5.76 5.92
CA HIS A 204 24.11 7.09 6.43
C HIS A 204 24.41 7.13 7.93
N PRO A 205 25.02 8.21 8.47
CA PRO A 205 25.33 8.30 9.91
C PRO A 205 24.09 8.30 10.81
N THR A 206 22.90 8.57 10.24
CA THR A 206 21.62 8.43 10.94
C THR A 206 20.87 7.17 10.55
N ALA A 207 21.52 6.15 9.97
CA ALA A 207 20.94 4.82 9.84
C ALA A 207 21.30 4.02 11.09
N VAL A 208 20.30 3.57 11.83
CA VAL A 208 20.50 2.83 13.08
C VAL A 208 19.69 1.54 13.05
N TRP A 209 20.32 0.44 13.45
CA TRP A 209 19.63 -0.83 13.64
C TRP A 209 18.94 -0.88 15.01
N ASP A 210 17.65 -1.23 15.02
CA ASP A 210 16.87 -1.50 16.23
C ASP A 210 15.89 -2.67 16.00
N TRP A 211 15.04 -2.98 16.99
CA TRP A 211 14.08 -4.08 17.03
C TRP A 211 13.08 -4.13 15.87
N GLY A 212 13.50 -4.67 14.74
CA GLY A 212 12.67 -4.81 13.54
C GLY A 212 13.37 -4.33 12.28
N GLY A 213 14.51 -3.66 12.36
CA GLY A 213 15.36 -3.37 11.22
C GLY A 213 16.11 -2.05 11.31
N VAL A 214 16.49 -1.55 10.15
CA VAL A 214 17.13 -0.24 9.99
C VAL A 214 16.07 0.85 10.08
N HIS A 215 16.38 1.84 10.90
CA HIS A 215 15.67 3.09 11.03
C HIS A 215 16.54 4.22 10.51
N ALA A 216 15.95 5.20 9.83
CA ALA A 216 16.62 6.42 9.43
C ALA A 216 15.69 7.62 9.60
N ASP A 217 16.25 8.75 10.00
CA ASP A 217 15.54 10.04 10.11
C ASP A 217 16.16 11.08 9.19
N ASN A 218 16.38 10.70 7.93
CA ASN A 218 16.83 11.57 6.85
C ASN A 218 15.80 11.70 5.72
N GLY A 219 14.64 11.04 5.78
CA GLY A 219 13.61 11.15 4.75
C GLY A 219 12.58 12.24 5.00
N PHE A 220 11.57 12.35 4.13
CA PHE A 220 10.53 13.37 4.22
C PHE A 220 9.76 13.37 5.55
N PHE A 221 9.37 12.19 6.03
CA PHE A 221 8.71 12.03 7.32
C PHE A 221 9.74 11.82 8.42
N GLY A 222 9.73 12.70 9.41
CA GLY A 222 10.62 12.57 10.56
C GLY A 222 10.28 11.36 11.43
N MET A 223 11.28 10.74 12.03
CA MET A 223 11.11 9.61 12.95
C MET A 223 11.57 9.96 14.37
N LYS A 224 10.74 9.63 15.36
CA LYS A 224 11.05 9.71 16.79
C LYS A 224 11.14 8.31 17.37
N LEU A 225 12.29 7.85 17.84
CA LEU A 225 12.44 6.53 18.48
C LEU A 225 12.05 6.53 19.97
N ARG A 226 11.66 5.36 20.50
CA ARG A 226 11.31 5.14 21.92
C ARG A 226 12.50 5.23 22.86
N PHE A 227 13.66 4.72 22.45
CA PHE A 227 14.88 4.76 23.26
C PHE A 227 15.77 5.89 22.76
N GLY A 228 16.26 6.72 23.68
CA GLY A 228 16.94 7.98 23.38
C GLY A 228 18.28 7.85 22.65
N THR A 229 18.22 7.59 21.35
CA THR A 229 19.30 7.65 20.34
C THR A 229 18.69 7.85 18.94
N PRO A 230 19.40 8.45 17.97
CA PRO A 230 19.91 9.83 17.95
C PRO A 230 18.84 10.90 17.66
N TRP A 231 17.55 10.56 17.50
CA TRP A 231 16.54 11.51 17.01
C TRP A 231 15.61 11.99 18.14
N PRO A 232 15.78 13.24 18.64
CA PRO A 232 14.85 13.83 19.59
C PRO A 232 13.48 14.13 18.95
N GLY A 233 13.37 13.86 17.65
CA GLY A 233 12.15 14.01 16.88
C GLY A 233 12.15 15.18 15.97
N THR A 234 13.03 15.07 14.98
CA THR A 234 13.26 16.09 13.96
C THR A 234 11.94 16.38 13.27
N GLU A 235 11.40 17.56 13.56
CA GLU A 235 10.23 18.06 12.86
C GLU A 235 10.66 18.38 11.43
N THR A 236 10.01 17.75 10.47
CA THR A 236 10.24 18.04 9.06
C THR A 236 9.30 19.16 8.62
N ARG A 237 9.86 20.12 7.88
CA ARG A 237 9.18 21.31 7.33
C ARG A 237 9.70 21.53 5.92
N PHE A 238 9.07 22.38 5.11
CA PHE A 238 9.63 22.69 3.78
C PHE A 238 11.07 23.20 3.85
N ALA A 239 11.44 23.95 4.89
CA ALA A 239 12.80 24.44 5.09
C ALA A 239 13.84 23.34 5.43
N SER A 240 13.40 22.12 5.81
CA SER A 240 14.30 21.00 6.08
C SER A 240 14.63 20.17 4.83
N LEU A 241 14.03 20.49 3.68
CA LEU A 241 14.23 19.80 2.40
C LEU A 241 15.28 20.57 1.59
N LEU A 242 16.55 20.28 1.84
CA LEU A 242 17.68 21.09 1.34
C LEU A 242 18.04 20.80 -0.13
N ASP A 243 17.70 19.60 -0.59
CA ASP A 243 17.71 19.11 -1.97
C ASP A 243 16.60 19.73 -2.86
N GLY A 244 15.58 20.29 -2.21
CA GLY A 244 14.45 20.95 -2.85
C GLY A 244 13.21 20.06 -2.93
N THR A 245 12.04 20.69 -2.88
CA THR A 245 10.76 20.00 -2.74
C THR A 245 10.39 19.11 -3.94
N SER A 246 10.93 19.39 -5.13
CA SER A 246 10.73 18.57 -6.32
C SER A 246 11.66 17.36 -6.40
N HIS A 247 12.69 17.29 -5.55
CA HIS A 247 13.69 16.22 -5.54
C HIS A 247 13.61 15.32 -4.30
N THR A 248 12.81 15.66 -3.29
CA THR A 248 12.53 14.73 -2.20
C THR A 248 11.24 13.94 -2.44
N ILE A 249 11.31 12.62 -2.38
CA ILE A 249 10.13 11.75 -2.35
C ILE A 249 9.48 11.83 -0.97
N ALA A 250 8.16 12.06 -0.93
CA ALA A 250 7.37 12.06 0.28
C ALA A 250 6.68 10.70 0.53
N VAL A 251 5.93 10.20 -0.45
CA VAL A 251 5.12 8.97 -0.35
C VAL A 251 5.32 8.14 -1.61
N GLY A 252 5.33 6.83 -1.50
CA GLY A 252 5.40 5.93 -2.65
C GLY A 252 4.41 4.78 -2.58
N GLU A 253 4.18 4.15 -3.73
CA GLU A 253 3.34 2.95 -3.85
C GLU A 253 3.95 1.71 -3.21
N GLN A 254 3.09 0.87 -2.64
CA GLN A 254 3.46 -0.41 -2.07
C GLN A 254 2.49 -1.58 -2.37
N GLY A 255 1.50 -1.38 -3.25
CA GLY A 255 0.49 -2.39 -3.61
C GLY A 255 0.97 -3.60 -4.45
N GLY A 256 2.29 -3.75 -4.67
CA GLY A 256 2.89 -4.88 -5.40
C GLY A 256 2.86 -6.21 -4.64
N VAL A 257 2.98 -7.38 -5.31
CA VAL A 257 3.07 -8.73 -4.67
C VAL A 257 4.51 -9.21 -4.57
N HIS A 258 4.97 -9.74 -3.43
CA HIS A 258 6.36 -10.23 -3.26
C HIS A 258 6.41 -11.76 -3.38
N GLY A 259 7.43 -12.30 -4.06
CA GLY A 259 7.71 -13.74 -4.07
C GLY A 259 6.50 -14.65 -4.34
N GLY A 260 5.64 -14.28 -5.30
CA GLY A 260 4.45 -15.07 -5.63
C GLY A 260 3.15 -14.54 -5.04
N PHE A 261 3.01 -14.39 -3.71
CA PHE A 261 1.74 -13.96 -3.05
C PHE A 261 1.90 -13.26 -1.68
N ASN A 262 3.12 -12.91 -1.27
CA ASN A 262 3.36 -12.41 0.08
C ASN A 262 3.08 -10.90 0.19
N ASP A 263 2.32 -10.51 1.21
CA ASP A 263 2.04 -9.10 1.56
C ASP A 263 3.17 -8.53 2.45
N HIS A 264 4.03 -7.74 1.83
CA HIS A 264 5.13 -7.03 2.48
C HIS A 264 4.86 -5.53 2.59
N ARG A 265 3.60 -5.08 2.54
CA ARG A 265 3.30 -3.66 2.76
C ARG A 265 3.74 -3.22 4.15
N ALA A 266 4.30 -2.02 4.23
CA ALA A 266 4.67 -1.36 5.47
C ALA A 266 3.46 -1.10 6.37
N GLY A 267 2.23 -1.18 5.85
CA GLY A 267 1.02 -1.14 6.65
C GLY A 267 0.52 -2.51 7.11
N SER A 268 1.19 -3.62 6.80
CA SER A 268 0.68 -4.96 7.12
C SER A 268 0.91 -5.39 8.59
N ALA A 269 1.52 -4.56 9.44
CA ALA A 269 1.66 -4.87 10.87
C ALA A 269 0.33 -4.78 11.61
N LEU A 270 0.31 -5.29 12.85
CA LEU A 270 -0.82 -5.09 13.76
C LEU A 270 -1.20 -3.60 13.77
N GLY A 271 -2.48 -3.32 13.53
CA GLY A 271 -2.99 -1.95 13.46
C GLY A 271 -3.10 -1.34 12.07
N GLY A 272 -2.58 -1.97 11.00
CA GLY A 272 -2.86 -1.51 9.64
C GLY A 272 -2.42 -0.06 9.37
N MET A 273 -3.30 0.72 8.74
CA MET A 273 -3.09 2.17 8.57
C MET A 273 -2.95 2.94 9.88
N TRP A 274 -3.38 2.39 11.01
CA TRP A 274 -3.27 3.05 12.32
C TRP A 274 -1.91 2.86 12.95
N SER A 275 -1.13 1.87 12.49
CA SER A 275 0.11 1.49 13.15
C SER A 275 1.19 2.56 12.98
N CYS A 276 1.67 3.07 14.10
CA CYS A 276 2.98 3.70 14.18
C CYS A 276 3.69 3.27 15.45
N GLY A 277 5.00 3.13 15.35
CA GLY A 277 5.83 2.72 16.45
C GLY A 277 7.29 2.81 16.06
N THR A 278 8.13 2.48 17.02
CA THR A 278 9.58 2.66 16.91
C THR A 278 10.27 1.33 17.16
N ALA A 279 9.77 0.27 16.54
CA ALA A 279 10.34 -1.07 16.57
C ALA A 279 10.11 -1.86 17.89
N THR A 280 9.00 -2.61 17.94
CA THR A 280 8.95 -3.93 18.62
C THR A 280 8.59 -4.98 17.55
N ALA A 281 8.88 -6.27 17.76
CA ALA A 281 8.67 -7.32 16.73
C ALA A 281 7.28 -7.31 16.07
N ALA A 282 6.25 -6.87 16.80
CA ALA A 282 4.86 -6.79 16.33
C ALA A 282 4.41 -5.37 15.86
N SER A 283 5.30 -4.38 15.92
CA SER A 283 5.12 -3.00 15.41
C SER A 283 6.29 -2.63 14.50
N SER A 284 6.67 -3.56 13.64
CA SER A 284 7.82 -3.44 12.76
C SER A 284 7.46 -2.68 11.45
N LYS A 285 6.32 -3.00 10.87
CA LYS A 285 5.82 -2.33 9.66
C LYS A 285 4.89 -1.17 10.02
N ASN A 286 5.41 0.06 10.03
CA ASN A 286 4.73 1.22 10.60
C ASN A 286 4.44 2.33 9.61
N ASN A 287 3.73 2.09 8.50
CA ASN A 287 3.33 3.26 7.71
C ASN A 287 4.42 3.80 6.77
N TYR A 288 5.67 3.35 6.92
CA TYR A 288 6.84 3.97 6.32
C TYR A 288 7.84 2.95 5.78
N VAL A 289 8.72 3.43 4.90
CA VAL A 289 9.85 2.71 4.35
C VAL A 289 11.13 3.48 4.64
N VAL A 290 12.17 2.73 5.03
CA VAL A 290 13.56 3.19 4.96
C VAL A 290 14.20 2.47 3.78
N THR A 291 14.67 3.22 2.80
CA THR A 291 15.21 2.68 1.55
C THR A 291 16.49 1.89 1.81
N ARG A 292 16.41 0.61 1.51
CA ARG A 292 17.55 -0.32 1.43
C ARG A 292 17.57 -1.10 0.11
N TYR A 293 16.42 -1.15 -0.56
CA TYR A 293 16.17 -1.98 -1.73
C TYR A 293 15.70 -1.11 -2.91
N PRO A 294 16.02 -1.50 -4.15
CA PRO A 294 15.48 -0.84 -5.34
C PRO A 294 13.96 -1.00 -5.43
N ILE A 295 13.33 -0.20 -6.28
CA ILE A 295 11.90 -0.28 -6.59
C ILE A 295 11.58 -1.68 -7.11
N ASN A 296 10.44 -2.24 -6.67
CA ASN A 296 9.98 -3.58 -7.05
C ASN A 296 10.93 -4.72 -6.68
N TYR A 297 11.87 -4.52 -5.75
CA TYR A 297 12.76 -5.60 -5.29
C TYR A 297 11.97 -6.83 -4.83
N SER A 298 12.30 -7.98 -5.42
CA SER A 298 11.60 -9.24 -5.25
C SER A 298 12.45 -10.36 -4.64
N GLY A 299 13.65 -10.04 -4.13
CA GLY A 299 14.61 -11.04 -3.67
C GLY A 299 13.99 -12.03 -2.67
N ASP A 300 14.22 -13.32 -2.91
CA ASP A 300 13.70 -14.43 -2.11
C ASP A 300 14.29 -14.36 -0.69
N ASP A 301 13.46 -13.97 0.29
CA ASP A 301 13.31 -14.65 1.59
C ASP A 301 12.44 -13.82 2.54
N TRP A 302 11.37 -14.48 3.00
CA TRP A 302 10.53 -14.06 4.12
C TRP A 302 11.39 -13.78 5.37
N PRO A 303 10.97 -12.89 6.31
CA PRO A 303 11.75 -12.62 7.53
C PRO A 303 11.85 -13.90 8.36
N SER A 304 12.98 -14.58 8.30
CA SER A 304 13.25 -15.74 9.14
C SER A 304 13.37 -15.27 10.59
N TRP A 305 12.67 -15.94 11.50
CA TRP A 305 12.78 -15.81 12.96
C TRP A 305 14.16 -16.22 13.53
N GLY A 306 15.14 -16.42 12.65
CA GLY A 306 16.52 -16.12 12.90
C GLY A 306 16.97 -15.26 11.73
N GLY A 307 17.22 -13.98 11.96
CA GLY A 307 18.14 -13.23 11.10
C GLY A 307 19.41 -14.07 10.93
N LEU A 308 20.12 -13.92 9.81
CA LEU A 308 21.39 -14.62 9.72
C LEU A 308 22.15 -14.29 11.00
N ARG A 309 22.57 -15.37 11.64
CA ARG A 309 23.48 -15.24 12.76
C ARG A 309 24.65 -14.45 12.23
N TRP A 310 24.92 -13.32 12.88
CA TRP A 310 26.23 -12.73 12.92
C TRP A 310 27.26 -13.86 13.14
N ASN A 311 27.90 -14.31 12.06
CA ASN A 311 28.94 -15.32 12.10
C ASN A 311 30.31 -14.64 11.87
N GLY A 312 30.52 -13.52 12.58
CA GLY A 312 31.85 -12.94 12.76
C GLY A 312 32.59 -12.53 11.50
N GLY A 313 31.95 -11.80 10.57
CA GLY A 313 32.63 -11.28 9.39
C GLY A 313 31.94 -10.05 8.81
N TRP A 314 32.72 -8.97 8.64
CA TRP A 314 32.33 -7.75 7.92
C TRP A 314 32.34 -8.03 6.42
N GLU A 315 31.26 -8.61 5.89
CA GLU A 315 31.10 -8.78 4.44
C GLU A 315 30.12 -7.74 3.90
N LYS A 316 30.68 -6.72 3.25
CA LYS A 316 29.99 -5.92 2.23
C LYS A 316 29.22 -6.88 1.31
N ASN A 317 27.91 -6.65 1.14
CA ASN A 317 26.99 -7.28 0.17
C ASN A 317 26.03 -8.40 0.66
N GLY A 318 25.44 -8.29 1.87
CA GLY A 318 24.35 -9.17 2.34
C GLY A 318 23.13 -8.39 2.88
N MET A 319 22.14 -8.13 2.04
CA MET A 319 20.96 -7.31 2.39
C MET A 319 19.79 -8.13 2.96
N GLU A 320 19.89 -8.56 4.22
CA GLU A 320 18.81 -9.30 4.89
C GLU A 320 17.55 -8.47 5.12
N THR A 321 16.40 -9.05 4.76
CA THR A 321 15.04 -8.47 4.90
C THR A 321 14.69 -8.30 6.37
N ALA A 322 14.91 -7.09 6.90
CA ALA A 322 14.48 -6.74 8.24
C ALA A 322 13.01 -6.31 8.22
N PHE A 323 12.27 -6.67 9.27
CA PHE A 323 10.82 -6.49 9.42
C PHE A 323 10.26 -5.09 9.03
N ASN A 324 11.07 -4.01 9.13
CA ASN A 324 10.69 -2.61 8.86
C ASN A 324 11.16 -2.10 7.49
N ASN A 325 12.04 -2.85 6.81
CA ASN A 325 12.70 -2.43 5.58
C ASN A 325 12.10 -3.19 4.40
N THR A 326 11.02 -2.63 3.86
CA THR A 326 10.31 -3.17 2.70
C THR A 326 10.49 -2.24 1.50
N ALA A 327 10.58 -2.76 0.29
CA ALA A 327 10.71 -1.92 -0.90
C ALA A 327 9.38 -1.21 -1.25
N PHE A 328 9.50 -0.03 -1.87
CA PHE A 328 8.42 0.54 -2.67
C PHE A 328 8.18 -0.34 -3.89
N ARG A 329 6.91 -0.50 -4.24
CA ARG A 329 6.49 -1.54 -5.17
C ARG A 329 5.10 -1.30 -5.73
N SER A 330 4.95 -1.55 -7.02
CA SER A 330 3.71 -1.32 -7.76
C SER A 330 3.27 -2.57 -8.53
N GLN A 331 2.00 -2.59 -8.90
CA GLN A 331 1.47 -3.49 -9.93
C GLN A 331 1.55 -2.87 -11.33
N HIS A 332 1.86 -1.58 -11.39
CA HIS A 332 2.14 -0.91 -12.66
C HIS A 332 3.48 -1.39 -13.22
N ILE A 333 3.51 -1.68 -14.51
CA ILE A 333 4.70 -2.24 -15.17
C ILE A 333 5.81 -1.18 -15.24
N GLY A 334 7.04 -1.59 -14.85
CA GLY A 334 8.27 -0.85 -15.09
C GLY A 334 8.61 0.26 -14.09
N GLY A 335 7.96 0.30 -12.92
CA GLY A 335 8.22 1.31 -11.91
C GLY A 335 7.12 1.44 -10.85
N ALA A 336 7.08 2.58 -10.18
CA ALA A 336 6.07 2.91 -9.17
C ALA A 336 5.75 4.42 -9.19
N GLN A 337 4.55 4.78 -8.72
CA GLN A 337 4.20 6.19 -8.52
C GLN A 337 4.72 6.69 -7.17
N PHE A 338 5.21 7.93 -7.18
CA PHE A 338 5.69 8.64 -6.01
C PHE A 338 5.10 10.04 -5.96
N VAL A 339 4.76 10.47 -4.75
CA VAL A 339 4.45 11.87 -4.43
C VAL A 339 5.76 12.53 -4.04
N MET A 340 6.12 13.61 -4.73
CA MET A 340 7.25 14.45 -4.34
C MET A 340 6.83 15.42 -3.24
N ALA A 341 7.79 15.99 -2.52
CA ALA A 341 7.51 16.90 -1.42
C ALA A 341 6.78 18.19 -1.85
N ASP A 342 6.89 18.61 -3.11
CA ASP A 342 6.10 19.70 -3.72
C ASP A 342 4.64 19.31 -4.04
N GLY A 343 4.27 18.04 -3.79
CA GLY A 343 2.95 17.49 -4.05
C GLY A 343 2.72 17.07 -5.49
N SER A 344 3.70 17.17 -6.38
CA SER A 344 3.66 16.56 -7.71
C SER A 344 3.69 15.03 -7.60
N VAL A 345 3.12 14.34 -8.59
CA VAL A 345 3.14 12.87 -8.67
C VAL A 345 3.94 12.47 -9.89
N GLN A 346 4.94 11.62 -9.69
CA GLN A 346 5.85 11.19 -10.73
C GLN A 346 5.91 9.67 -10.76
N PHE A 347 6.02 9.11 -11.96
CA PHE A 347 6.31 7.70 -12.13
C PHE A 347 7.81 7.52 -12.28
N ILE A 348 8.43 6.82 -11.33
CA ILE A 348 9.86 6.53 -11.35
C ILE A 348 10.04 5.09 -11.79
N THR A 349 10.92 4.87 -12.77
CA THR A 349 11.16 3.55 -13.34
C THR A 349 11.98 2.69 -12.38
N ASP A 350 11.77 1.38 -12.42
CA ASP A 350 12.58 0.42 -11.64
C ASP A 350 14.02 0.28 -12.15
N SER A 351 14.30 0.82 -13.35
CA SER A 351 15.63 0.96 -13.94
C SER A 351 16.42 2.18 -13.49
N ILE A 352 15.88 3.02 -12.59
CA ILE A 352 16.61 4.16 -12.02
C ILE A 352 17.92 3.69 -11.37
N GLN A 353 19.00 4.46 -11.54
CA GLN A 353 20.24 4.18 -10.81
C GLN A 353 19.98 4.24 -9.32
N PHE A 354 20.50 3.26 -8.58
CA PHE A 354 20.16 3.11 -7.18
C PHE A 354 20.64 4.33 -6.36
N GLU A 355 21.79 4.89 -6.71
CA GLU A 355 22.38 6.10 -6.12
C GLU A 355 21.47 7.33 -6.29
N ILE A 356 20.85 7.51 -7.46
CA ILE A 356 19.88 8.60 -7.67
C ILE A 356 18.65 8.35 -6.82
N TYR A 357 18.20 7.09 -6.73
CA TYR A 357 17.05 6.75 -5.91
C TYR A 357 17.32 6.94 -4.40
N THR A 358 18.53 6.65 -3.91
CA THR A 358 18.91 6.94 -2.52
C THR A 358 18.96 8.45 -2.28
N ALA A 359 19.41 9.25 -3.26
CA ALA A 359 19.39 10.71 -3.18
C ALA A 359 17.97 11.27 -3.03
N LEU A 360 17.03 10.83 -3.89
CA LEU A 360 15.62 11.26 -3.81
C LEU A 360 14.93 10.91 -2.48
N MET A 361 15.49 9.97 -1.73
CA MET A 361 14.94 9.50 -0.46
C MET A 361 15.57 10.22 0.76
N ASP A 362 16.65 10.98 0.57
CA ASP A 362 17.36 11.74 1.60
C ASP A 362 17.10 13.25 1.44
N ARG A 363 16.43 13.86 2.40
CA ARG A 363 16.04 15.28 2.38
C ARG A 363 17.21 16.27 2.50
N ALA A 364 18.41 15.80 2.84
CA ALA A 364 19.52 16.67 3.26
C ALA A 364 20.87 16.36 2.61
N ASP A 365 20.90 15.52 1.58
CA ASP A 365 22.15 15.07 0.93
C ASP A 365 22.85 16.14 0.07
N ARG A 366 22.09 17.13 -0.44
CA ARG A 366 22.51 18.20 -1.38
C ARG A 366 23.06 17.70 -2.72
N SER A 367 23.02 16.40 -3.01
CA SER A 367 23.63 15.80 -4.21
C SER A 367 22.64 15.62 -5.37
N ALA A 368 21.33 15.58 -5.09
CA ALA A 368 20.28 15.42 -6.11
C ALA A 368 20.27 16.51 -7.20
N MET A 369 20.92 17.65 -6.97
CA MET A 369 21.01 18.76 -7.92
C MET A 369 22.08 18.58 -9.01
N GLU A 370 23.03 17.65 -8.86
CA GLU A 370 24.18 17.52 -9.78
C GLU A 370 24.02 16.41 -10.85
N GLY A 371 23.01 15.54 -10.72
CA GLY A 371 22.88 14.31 -11.54
C GLY A 371 21.77 14.29 -12.60
N LEU A 372 21.05 15.40 -12.81
CA LEU A 372 19.89 15.47 -13.71
C LEU A 372 20.05 16.44 -14.90
N GLU A 373 21.26 17.00 -15.10
CA GLU A 373 21.67 17.68 -16.34
C GLU A 373 22.40 16.71 -17.27
#